data_AF-A0A1W6YLN0-F1
#
_entry.id   AF-A0A1W6YLN0-F1
#
_cell.length_a   1.000
_cell.length_b   1.000
_cell.length_c   1.000
_cell.angle_alpha   90.00
_cell.angle_beta   90.00
_cell.angle_gamma   90.00
#
_symmetry.space_group_name_H-M   'P 1'
#
loop_
_entity.id
_entity.type
_entity.pdbx_description
1 polymer ?
#
loop_
_entity_poly.entity_id
_entity_poly.type
_entity_poly.pdbx_seq_one_letter_code
_entity_poly.pdbx_strand_id
1 'polypeptide(L)'
;MREALRDGIDVRRVVRIGLAGLAVLVLAVTAAMLLASRWDENRHPGSAGSPRGWIAGPMLETRPQASMAQYLEGKRTLTDSYAWIDRGAGIARIPVEEAMRAVAEGARP
;
A
#
# COMPACT_ATOMS: atom_id res chain seq x y z
N MET A 1 76.02 -13.27 25.82
CA MET A 1 74.75 -14.02 26.02
C MET A 1 73.71 -13.07 26.58
N ARG A 2 72.65 -12.83 25.80
CA ARG A 2 71.42 -12.06 26.12
C ARG A 2 71.41 -10.57 25.74
N GLU A 3 71.48 -10.32 24.43
CA GLU A 3 70.95 -9.12 23.76
C GLU A 3 69.44 -9.23 23.42
N ALA A 4 68.76 -10.31 23.76
CA ALA A 4 67.38 -10.53 23.34
C ALA A 4 66.41 -10.16 24.47
N LEU A 5 65.89 -8.92 24.51
CA LEU A 5 64.59 -8.55 25.14
C LEU A 5 64.23 -7.05 25.06
N ARG A 6 64.73 -6.28 24.08
CA ARG A 6 64.10 -5.00 23.70
C ARG A 6 63.27 -5.21 22.45
N ASP A 7 62.23 -6.02 22.60
CA ASP A 7 61.30 -6.35 21.53
C ASP A 7 60.37 -5.15 21.29
N GLY A 8 60.82 -4.24 20.42
CA GLY A 8 60.17 -3.99 19.13
C GLY A 8 58.71 -3.56 19.07
N ILE A 9 58.08 -3.08 20.15
CA ILE A 9 56.72 -2.54 20.07
C ILE A 9 56.77 -1.01 20.14
N ASP A 10 56.77 -0.38 18.97
CA ASP A 10 56.53 1.06 18.85
C ASP A 10 55.13 1.37 19.40
N VAL A 11 55.05 1.75 20.67
CA VAL A 11 53.80 2.11 21.37
C VAL A 11 53.03 3.15 20.55
N ARG A 12 53.75 4.09 19.94
CA ARG A 12 53.17 5.12 19.05
C ARG A 12 52.55 4.52 17.79
N ARG A 13 53.09 3.42 17.26
CA ARG A 13 52.56 2.68 16.11
C ARG A 13 51.33 1.86 16.50
N VAL A 14 51.37 1.18 17.65
CA VAL A 14 50.22 0.46 18.20
C VAL A 14 49.06 1.41 18.51
N VAL A 15 49.33 2.55 19.14
CA VAL A 15 48.32 3.58 19.41
C VAL A 15 47.73 4.14 18.12
N ARG A 16 48.55 4.41 17.08
CA ARG A 16 48.04 4.86 15.77
C ARG A 16 47.18 3.82 15.08
N ILE A 17 47.56 2.54 15.13
CA ILE A 17 46.77 1.45 14.53
C ILE A 17 45.44 1.30 15.28
N GLY A 18 45.46 1.35 16.61
CA GLY A 18 44.25 1.35 17.42
C GLY A 18 43.33 2.54 17.13
N LEU A 19 43.90 3.74 17.05
CA LEU A 19 43.16 4.97 16.73
C LEU A 19 42.57 4.92 15.31
N ALA A 20 43.33 4.42 14.34
CA ALA A 20 42.86 4.23 12.97
C ALA A 20 41.72 3.21 12.91
N GLY A 21 41.84 2.09 13.63
CA GLY A 21 40.76 1.11 13.73
C GLY A 21 39.49 1.68 14.35
N LEU A 22 39.63 2.46 15.43
CA LEU A 22 38.50 3.14 16.06
C LEU A 22 37.86 4.16 15.12
N ALA A 23 38.66 4.95 14.39
CA ALA A 23 38.18 5.92 13.43
C ALA A 23 37.39 5.25 12.29
N VAL A 24 37.88 4.12 11.77
CA VAL A 24 37.19 3.34 10.74
C VAL A 24 35.87 2.77 11.28
N LEU A 25 35.85 2.26 12.50
CA LEU A 25 34.63 1.76 13.14
C LEU A 25 33.58 2.87 13.28
N VAL A 26 33.98 4.04 13.78
CA VAL A 26 33.08 5.21 13.91
C VAL A 26 32.53 5.61 12.55
N LEU A 27 33.39 5.72 11.53
CA LEU A 27 32.97 6.04 10.16
C LEU A 27 31.97 5.02 9.60
N ALA A 28 32.23 3.73 9.81
CA ALA A 28 31.34 2.65 9.36
C ALA A 28 29.97 2.72 10.06
N VAL A 29 29.94 2.95 11.37
CA VAL A 29 28.70 3.11 12.14
C VAL A 29 27.93 4.35 11.69
N THR A 30 28.61 5.48 11.53
CA THR A 30 27.96 6.72 11.03
C THR A 30 27.42 6.54 9.63
N ALA A 31 28.17 5.92 8.72
CA ALA A 31 27.70 5.63 7.36
C ALA A 31 26.49 4.68 7.36
N ALA A 32 26.52 3.63 8.19
CA ALA A 32 25.40 2.70 8.35
C ALA A 32 24.15 3.39 8.91
N MET A 33 24.29 4.27 9.90
CA MET A 33 23.17 5.05 10.46
C MET A 33 22.61 6.04 9.44
N LEU A 34 23.46 6.73 8.67
CA LEU A 34 23.02 7.63 7.60
C LEU A 34 22.27 6.86 6.52
N LEU A 35 22.78 5.70 6.09
CA LEU A 35 22.12 4.88 5.08
C LEU A 35 20.79 4.30 5.58
N ALA A 36 20.75 3.83 6.84
CA ALA A 36 19.54 3.38 7.49
C ALA A 36 18.49 4.50 7.57
N SER A 37 18.88 5.72 7.97
CA SER A 37 17.97 6.87 8.04
C SER A 37 17.39 7.28 6.68
N ARG A 38 18.13 7.06 5.59
CA ARG A 38 17.64 7.30 4.21
C ARG A 38 16.64 6.25 3.75
N TRP A 39 16.63 5.07 4.37
CA TRP A 39 15.66 4.01 4.11
C TRP A 39 14.50 4.00 5.12
N ASP A 40 14.63 4.68 6.25
CA ASP A 40 13.63 4.75 7.30
C ASP A 40 12.42 5.63 6.95
N GLU A 41 12.52 6.45 5.89
CA GLU A 41 11.38 7.21 5.34
C GLU A 41 10.27 6.28 4.79
N ASN A 42 10.54 4.98 4.64
CA ASN A 42 9.60 3.98 4.15
C ASN A 42 9.08 2.98 5.21
N ARG A 43 9.43 3.11 6.51
CA ARG A 43 8.94 2.16 7.52
C ARG A 43 8.61 2.87 8.83
N HIS A 44 7.31 3.05 9.08
CA HIS A 44 6.57 2.64 10.29
C HIS A 44 5.09 3.03 10.07
N PRO A 45 4.20 2.13 9.61
CA PRO A 45 2.75 2.40 9.56
C PRO A 45 2.12 2.40 10.98
N GLY A 46 2.73 3.12 11.93
CA GLY A 46 2.37 3.10 13.35
C GLY A 46 2.99 4.21 14.20
N SER A 47 4.05 4.89 13.77
CA SER A 47 4.47 6.15 14.40
C SER A 47 3.64 7.28 13.81
N ALA A 48 2.34 7.29 14.12
CA ALA A 48 1.47 8.39 13.77
C ALA A 48 1.98 9.66 14.47
N GLY A 49 2.79 10.46 13.77
CA GLY A 49 2.76 11.89 14.01
C GLY A 49 1.29 12.32 13.98
N SER A 50 0.86 13.17 14.91
CA SER A 50 -0.52 13.68 14.94
C SER A 50 -0.96 13.99 13.51
N PRO A 51 -2.13 13.52 13.03
CA PRO A 51 -2.53 13.69 11.64
C PRO A 51 -2.34 15.15 11.24
N ARG A 52 -1.29 15.44 10.46
CA ARG A 52 -1.00 16.80 10.00
C ARG A 52 -1.92 17.05 8.83
N GLY A 53 -3.16 17.41 9.17
CA GLY A 53 -4.19 17.72 8.21
C GLY A 53 -5.22 16.61 8.05
N TRP A 54 -6.47 17.03 7.95
CA TRP A 54 -7.55 16.24 7.38
C TRP A 54 -7.10 15.71 6.01
N ILE A 55 -7.10 14.40 5.83
CA ILE A 55 -6.87 13.80 4.50
C ILE A 55 -8.03 14.29 3.63
N ALA A 56 -7.75 15.23 2.72
CA ALA A 56 -8.72 15.71 1.74
C ALA A 56 -8.99 14.58 0.74
N GLY A 57 -9.95 13.73 1.09
CA GLY A 57 -10.41 12.61 0.29
C GLY A 57 -11.86 12.28 0.66
N PRO A 58 -12.54 11.44 -0.15
CA PRO A 58 -13.85 10.96 0.21
C PRO A 58 -13.77 10.27 1.58
N MET A 59 -14.62 10.68 2.51
CA MET A 59 -14.72 10.03 3.81
C MET A 59 -15.14 8.57 3.59
N LEU A 60 -14.66 7.68 4.46
CA LEU A 60 -15.15 6.30 4.46
C LEU A 60 -16.66 6.31 4.65
N GLU A 61 -17.35 5.54 3.81
CA GLU A 61 -18.79 5.28 3.93
C GLU A 61 -19.09 4.81 5.35
N THR A 62 -20.02 5.48 6.03
CA THR A 62 -20.30 5.24 7.46
C THR A 62 -21.10 3.96 7.68
N ARG A 63 -21.90 3.54 6.68
CA ARG A 63 -22.76 2.35 6.75
C ARG A 63 -22.70 1.55 5.45
N PRO A 64 -21.55 0.93 5.13
CA PRO A 64 -21.35 0.23 3.86
C PRO A 64 -22.38 -0.88 3.61
N GLN A 65 -22.87 -1.52 4.68
CA GLN A 65 -23.79 -2.66 4.57
C GLN A 65 -25.17 -2.22 4.11
N ALA A 66 -25.65 -1.08 4.63
CA ALA A 66 -26.93 -0.51 4.21
C ALA A 66 -26.85 0.05 2.78
N SER A 67 -25.74 0.73 2.45
CA SER A 67 -25.49 1.26 1.10
C SER A 67 -25.46 0.13 0.06
N MET A 68 -24.75 -0.98 0.37
CA MET A 68 -24.70 -2.16 -0.48
C MET A 68 -26.08 -2.81 -0.66
N ALA A 69 -26.84 -2.98 0.42
CA ALA A 69 -28.18 -3.57 0.34
C ALA A 69 -29.12 -2.76 -0.56
N GLN A 70 -29.13 -1.43 -0.39
CA GLN A 70 -29.94 -0.53 -1.21
C GLN A 70 -29.50 -0.55 -2.68
N TYR A 71 -28.20 -0.59 -2.95
CA TYR A 71 -27.68 -0.71 -4.30
C TYR A 71 -28.13 -2.01 -4.98
N LEU A 72 -28.01 -3.14 -4.29
CA LEU A 72 -28.42 -4.44 -4.81
C LEU A 72 -29.92 -4.53 -5.04
N GLU A 73 -30.73 -3.97 -4.13
CA GLU A 73 -32.18 -3.90 -4.28
C GLU A 73 -32.57 -3.10 -5.53
N GLY A 74 -31.99 -1.92 -5.72
CA GLY A 74 -32.25 -1.10 -6.91
C GLY A 74 -31.86 -1.79 -8.22
N LYS A 75 -30.74 -2.53 -8.22
CA LYS A 75 -30.34 -3.36 -9.37
C LYS A 75 -31.33 -4.48 -9.64
N ARG A 76 -31.77 -5.18 -8.60
CA ARG A 76 -32.76 -6.25 -8.72
C ARG A 76 -34.08 -5.71 -9.28
N THR A 77 -34.58 -4.57 -8.79
CA THR A 77 -35.78 -3.95 -9.34
C THR A 77 -35.63 -3.63 -10.83
N LEU A 78 -34.48 -3.12 -11.26
CA LEU A 78 -34.26 -2.80 -12.67
C LEU A 78 -34.26 -4.05 -13.56
N THR A 79 -33.63 -5.12 -13.08
CA THR A 79 -33.44 -6.39 -13.79
C THR A 79 -34.70 -7.26 -13.80
N ASP A 80 -35.53 -7.17 -12.76
CA ASP A 80 -36.70 -8.05 -12.56
C ASP A 80 -38.02 -7.37 -12.98
N SER A 81 -37.97 -6.12 -13.48
CA SER A 81 -39.18 -5.33 -13.81
C SER A 81 -39.34 -5.01 -15.29
N TYR A 82 -40.61 -4.99 -15.70
CA TYR A 82 -41.03 -4.44 -16.97
C TYR A 82 -41.17 -2.91 -16.89
N ALA A 83 -40.73 -2.22 -17.94
CA ALA A 83 -41.01 -0.80 -18.12
C ALA A 83 -40.96 -0.41 -19.59
N TRP A 84 -41.69 0.64 -19.95
CA TRP A 84 -41.48 1.29 -21.25
C TRP A 84 -40.26 2.21 -21.17
N ILE A 85 -39.32 2.06 -22.11
CA ILE A 85 -38.19 2.99 -22.26
C ILE A 85 -38.57 4.07 -23.28
N ASP A 86 -39.12 3.66 -24.42
CA ASP A 86 -39.68 4.55 -25.43
C ASP A 86 -40.92 3.90 -26.04
N ARG A 87 -42.09 4.45 -25.71
CA ARG A 87 -43.37 3.95 -26.26
C ARG A 87 -43.53 4.27 -27.74
N GLY A 88 -42.97 5.38 -28.22
CA GLY A 88 -43.08 5.81 -29.61
C GLY A 88 -42.23 4.94 -30.54
N ALA A 89 -41.05 4.52 -30.07
CA ALA A 89 -40.18 3.60 -30.79
C ALA A 89 -40.51 2.11 -30.53
N GLY A 90 -41.48 1.80 -29.65
CA GLY A 90 -41.83 0.43 -29.30
C GLY A 90 -40.78 -0.29 -28.44
N ILE A 91 -39.92 0.45 -27.73
CA ILE A 91 -38.83 -0.10 -26.93
C ILE A 91 -39.28 -0.26 -25.48
N ALA A 92 -39.34 -1.51 -25.03
CA ALA A 92 -39.61 -1.87 -23.64
C ALA A 92 -38.40 -2.55 -23.00
N ARG A 93 -38.21 -2.29 -21.70
CA ARG A 93 -37.39 -3.11 -20.82
C ARG A 93 -38.23 -4.29 -20.36
N ILE A 94 -37.67 -5.48 -20.51
CA ILE A 94 -38.20 -6.75 -19.99
C ILE A 94 -37.22 -7.30 -18.95
N PRO A 95 -37.67 -8.18 -18.03
CA PRO A 95 -36.78 -8.83 -17.09
C PRO A 95 -35.66 -9.59 -17.80
N VAL A 96 -34.47 -9.60 -17.22
CA VAL A 96 -33.30 -10.18 -17.93
C VAL A 96 -33.45 -11.67 -18.14
N GLU A 97 -34.06 -12.39 -17.20
CA GLU A 97 -34.32 -13.83 -17.32
C GLU A 97 -35.23 -14.13 -18.50
N GLU A 98 -36.23 -13.29 -18.72
CA GLU A 98 -37.16 -13.36 -19.83
C GLU A 98 -36.47 -13.04 -21.16
N ALA A 99 -35.61 -12.00 -21.17
CA ALA A 99 -34.79 -11.66 -22.33
C ALA A 99 -33.86 -12.81 -22.73
N MET A 100 -33.15 -13.39 -21.76
CA MET A 100 -32.25 -14.53 -21.98
C MET A 100 -33.02 -15.74 -22.50
N ARG A 101 -34.21 -16.03 -21.94
CA ARG A 101 -35.06 -17.12 -22.43
C ARG A 101 -35.50 -16.88 -23.87
N ALA A 102 -35.97 -15.68 -24.19
CA ALA A 102 -36.37 -15.34 -25.54
C ALA A 102 -35.22 -15.51 -26.55
N VAL A 103 -34.01 -15.06 -26.20
CA VAL A 103 -32.81 -15.23 -27.05
C VAL A 103 -32.47 -16.71 -27.21
N ALA A 104 -32.55 -17.52 -26.16
CA ALA A 104 -32.33 -18.96 -26.22
C ALA A 104 -33.37 -19.67 -27.12
N GLU A 105 -34.60 -19.17 -27.15
CA GLU A 105 -35.69 -19.63 -28.02
C GLU A 105 -35.57 -19.10 -29.47
N GLY A 106 -34.55 -18.28 -29.76
CA GLY A 106 -34.25 -17.79 -31.11
C GLY A 106 -34.72 -16.38 -31.42
N ALA A 107 -35.16 -15.62 -30.41
CA ALA A 107 -35.42 -14.19 -30.57
C ALA A 107 -34.14 -13.45 -30.98
N ARG A 108 -34.26 -12.55 -31.96
CA ARG A 108 -33.17 -11.74 -32.47
C ARG A 108 -33.33 -10.30 -31.98
N PRO A 109 -32.21 -9.61 -31.65
CA PRO A 109 -32.23 -8.22 -31.22
C PRO A 109 -32.64 -7.26 -32.33
#